data_AF-A0A257NP08-F1
#
_entry.id   AF-A0A257NP08-F1
#
_cell.length_a   1.000
_cell.length_b   1.000
_cell.length_c   1.000
_cell.angle_alpha   90.00
_cell.angle_beta   90.00
_cell.angle_gamma   90.00
#
_symmetry.space_group_name_H-M   'P 1'
#
loop_
_entity.id
_entity.type
_entity.pdbx_description
1 polymer ?
#
loop_
_entity_poly.entity_id
_entity_poly.type
_entity_poly.pdbx_seq_one_letter_code
_entity_poly.pdbx_strand_id
1 'polypeptide(L)'
;GHLNLVVVLAVPLCLWAAIAAVKQGGGTLRMGLVLGGLLAFQFGVSQEVFATLCMFGGFGFIALFLLDPAMRPVLRRLIPGLVLGLGLCLLITAPLIWQMLLRYRSAAGNIPSAPYYSSDLLGFILPTPTAWIGGGWLAAVSNLFPGNTSEQAAYLGLPLIVLLGVIYRRHRSEAKFRVLGGMLALACVLSLGPYVHVLGREVSTAPWLLAFKLPFLKSMLPMRFMLYGWVAAAMFLALWLAGPGEKRWRFVALAVCLLFLVPARDVTRNWTGLAVPAVFTDGEIAPESRVLVLPDFGNEMGFQYASGMRFSLVGQGYLGLGAPQPFAQWALFPLLFNGEISDIDPAAFAAYLAEYGVQDVVVTNTNYFNYATMQPLDGVAEAAAAVRMLRAAGWEVVSADADATLLRPVRALTPPSAAQLAAFMREAPTAWIPAARVTKFIKAETRRVCQIRAFARATGMPPAPLLAFYVRHVHPYLPVDAIVCGTK
;
A
#
# COMPACT_ATOMS: atom_id res chain seq x y z
N GLY A 1 -10.22 3.08 2.11
CA GLY A 1 -9.09 2.86 3.04
C GLY A 1 -8.48 1.49 2.78
N HIS A 2 -7.44 1.10 3.50
CA HIS A 2 -6.72 -0.15 3.24
C HIS A 2 -6.73 -1.07 4.46
N LEU A 3 -7.14 -2.33 4.27
CA LEU A 3 -7.26 -3.30 5.37
C LEU A 3 -5.93 -3.51 6.10
N ASN A 4 -4.82 -3.53 5.36
CA ASN A 4 -3.48 -3.67 5.92
C ASN A 4 -3.03 -2.49 6.80
N LEU A 5 -3.70 -1.34 6.72
CA LEU A 5 -3.44 -0.17 7.59
C LEU A 5 -4.38 -0.13 8.80
N VAL A 6 -5.44 -0.94 8.81
CA VAL A 6 -6.30 -1.15 9.99
C VAL A 6 -5.64 -2.16 10.93
N VAL A 7 -5.04 -3.21 10.38
CA VAL A 7 -4.37 -4.29 11.16
C VAL A 7 -2.92 -3.90 11.48
N VAL A 8 -2.75 -2.90 12.35
CA VAL A 8 -1.43 -2.43 12.81
C VAL A 8 -1.11 -2.83 14.26
N LEU A 9 -1.83 -3.84 14.79
CA LEU A 9 -1.70 -4.32 16.18
C LEU A 9 -0.29 -4.77 16.55
N ALA A 10 0.54 -5.18 15.58
CA ALA A 10 1.91 -5.59 15.85
C ALA A 10 2.79 -4.41 16.32
N VAL A 11 2.47 -3.18 15.89
CA VAL A 11 3.22 -1.97 16.29
C VAL A 11 3.21 -1.78 17.83
N PRO A 12 2.05 -1.64 18.50
CA PRO A 12 2.02 -1.51 19.95
C PRO A 12 2.45 -2.80 20.67
N LEU A 13 2.22 -3.99 20.10
CA LEU A 13 2.64 -5.25 20.72
C LEU A 13 4.15 -5.46 20.72
N CYS A 14 4.87 -5.04 19.66
CA CYS A 14 6.33 -5.06 19.63
C CYS A 14 6.92 -4.15 20.71
N LEU A 15 6.33 -2.95 20.87
CA LEU A 15 6.69 -2.03 21.93
C LEU A 15 6.41 -2.62 23.32
N TRP A 16 5.23 -3.24 23.50
CA TRP A 16 4.89 -3.94 24.74
C TRP A 16 5.87 -5.06 25.07
N ALA A 17 6.25 -5.88 24.08
CA ALA A 17 7.21 -6.97 24.26
C ALA A 17 8.58 -6.44 24.70
N ALA A 18 9.05 -5.33 24.10
CA ALA A 18 10.28 -4.66 24.52
C ALA A 18 10.19 -4.14 25.97
N ILE A 19 9.09 -3.48 26.34
CA ILE A 19 8.87 -2.96 27.70
C ILE A 19 8.76 -4.11 28.72
N ALA A 20 8.09 -5.21 28.38
CA ALA A 20 7.99 -6.39 29.22
C ALA A 20 9.36 -7.04 29.45
N ALA A 21 10.18 -7.14 28.40
CA ALA A 21 11.54 -7.66 28.51
C ALA A 21 12.44 -6.79 29.41
N VAL A 22 12.29 -5.46 29.33
CA VAL A 22 12.95 -4.51 30.24
C VAL A 22 12.57 -4.78 31.69
N LYS A 23 11.26 -4.92 31.97
CA LYS A 23 10.76 -5.18 33.34
C LYS A 23 11.23 -6.52 33.91
N GLN A 24 11.42 -7.53 33.05
CA GLN A 24 11.88 -8.87 33.43
C GLN A 24 13.41 -9.01 33.47
N GLY A 25 14.17 -7.93 33.26
CA GLY A 25 15.63 -7.96 33.36
C GLY A 25 16.38 -8.49 32.12
N GLY A 26 15.70 -8.67 30.98
CA GLY A 26 16.33 -9.01 29.69
C GLY A 26 16.18 -10.47 29.24
N GLY A 27 14.95 -11.01 29.25
CA GLY A 27 14.65 -12.35 28.72
C GLY A 27 14.83 -12.47 27.20
N THR A 28 16.06 -12.71 26.74
CA THR A 28 16.47 -12.80 25.32
C THR A 28 15.60 -13.72 24.48
N LEU A 29 15.34 -14.95 24.95
CA LEU A 29 14.63 -15.96 24.16
C LEU A 29 13.15 -15.61 24.00
N ARG A 30 12.44 -15.38 25.11
CA ARG A 30 11.00 -15.05 25.09
C ARG A 30 10.73 -13.79 24.28
N MET A 31 11.54 -12.75 24.49
CA MET A 31 11.45 -11.51 23.74
C MET A 31 11.66 -11.76 22.24
N GLY A 32 12.71 -12.51 21.87
CA GLY A 32 13.01 -12.80 20.47
C GLY A 32 11.93 -13.62 19.78
N LEU A 33 11.37 -14.65 20.44
CA LEU A 33 10.26 -15.43 19.90
C LEU A 33 9.01 -14.58 19.64
N VAL A 34 8.62 -13.76 20.63
CA VAL A 34 7.45 -12.88 20.51
C VAL A 34 7.67 -11.82 19.42
N LEU A 35 8.82 -11.14 19.43
CA LEU A 35 9.14 -10.13 18.42
C LEU A 35 9.23 -10.74 17.02
N GLY A 36 9.86 -11.90 16.87
CA GLY A 36 9.98 -12.55 15.56
C GLY A 36 8.63 -12.95 14.97
N GLY A 37 7.71 -13.48 15.79
CA GLY A 37 6.34 -13.76 15.37
C GLY A 37 5.56 -12.50 14.99
N LEU A 38 5.62 -11.46 15.82
CA LEU A 38 4.92 -10.19 15.56
C LEU A 38 5.46 -9.47 14.31
N LEU A 39 6.78 -9.47 14.12
CA LEU A 39 7.42 -8.86 12.96
C LEU A 39 7.13 -9.65 11.68
N ALA A 40 7.14 -10.99 11.74
CA ALA A 40 6.75 -11.82 10.60
C ALA A 40 5.28 -11.62 10.22
N PHE A 41 4.40 -11.55 11.24
CA PHE A 41 3.00 -11.21 11.04
C PHE A 41 2.84 -9.82 10.39
N GLN A 42 3.51 -8.79 10.92
CA GLN A 42 3.44 -7.44 10.35
C GLN A 42 3.99 -7.39 8.93
N PHE A 43 5.05 -8.16 8.62
CA PHE A 43 5.60 -8.27 7.27
C PHE A 43 4.58 -8.86 6.29
N GLY A 44 3.86 -9.91 6.71
CA GLY A 44 2.79 -10.52 5.92
C GLY A 44 1.58 -9.61 5.72
N VAL A 45 1.24 -8.78 6.72
CA VAL A 45 0.14 -7.80 6.62
C VAL A 45 0.52 -6.59 5.77
N SER A 46 1.65 -5.95 6.08
CA SER A 46 2.14 -4.76 5.38
C SER A 46 3.65 -4.62 5.52
N GLN A 47 4.35 -4.81 4.40
CA GLN A 47 5.79 -4.65 4.30
C GLN A 47 6.25 -3.21 4.58
N GLU A 48 5.43 -2.22 4.22
CA GLU A 48 5.70 -0.81 4.51
C GLU A 48 5.60 -0.52 6.02
N VAL A 49 4.55 -1.01 6.70
CA VAL A 49 4.42 -0.86 8.15
C VAL A 49 5.52 -1.63 8.87
N PHE A 50 5.89 -2.83 8.41
CA PHE A 50 7.04 -3.57 8.96
C PHE A 50 8.34 -2.76 8.85
N ALA A 51 8.65 -2.23 7.67
CA ALA A 51 9.89 -1.49 7.44
C ALA A 51 9.93 -0.21 8.28
N THR A 52 8.82 0.51 8.32
CA THR A 52 8.71 1.73 9.13
C THR A 52 8.69 1.45 10.62
N LEU A 53 8.18 0.29 11.07
CA LEU A 53 8.21 -0.14 12.46
C LEU A 53 9.65 -0.40 12.91
N CYS A 54 10.43 -1.10 12.10
CA CYS A 54 11.85 -1.29 12.33
C CYS A 54 12.60 0.06 12.35
N MET A 55 12.28 0.97 11.43
CA MET A 55 12.89 2.30 11.35
C MET A 55 12.60 3.15 12.60
N PHE A 56 11.33 3.34 12.96
CA PHE A 56 10.93 4.13 14.14
C PHE A 56 11.30 3.43 15.45
N GLY A 57 11.27 2.10 15.50
CA GLY A 57 11.80 1.32 16.63
C GLY A 57 13.31 1.55 16.82
N GLY A 58 14.08 1.57 15.73
CA GLY A 58 15.49 1.92 15.73
C GLY A 58 15.74 3.36 16.20
N PHE A 59 14.99 4.33 15.69
CA PHE A 59 15.07 5.72 16.16
C PHE A 59 14.74 5.85 17.64
N GLY A 60 13.71 5.16 18.13
CA GLY A 60 13.35 5.13 19.55
C GLY A 60 14.46 4.50 20.41
N PHE A 61 15.07 3.40 19.95
CA PHE A 61 16.19 2.76 20.62
C PHE A 61 17.41 3.70 20.71
N ILE A 62 17.77 4.35 19.60
CA ILE A 62 18.88 5.32 19.55
C ILE A 62 18.58 6.52 20.45
N ALA A 63 17.37 7.07 20.38
CA ALA A 63 16.97 8.21 21.20
C ALA A 63 17.04 7.88 22.69
N LEU A 64 16.56 6.69 23.11
CA LEU A 64 16.70 6.23 24.50
C LEU A 64 18.17 6.07 24.89
N PHE A 65 19.00 5.48 24.03
CA PHE A 65 20.43 5.27 24.31
C PHE A 65 21.20 6.59 24.49
N LEU A 66 20.85 7.61 23.70
CA LEU A 66 21.48 8.93 23.74
C LEU A 66 20.95 9.79 24.88
N LEU A 67 19.63 9.83 25.09
CA LEU A 67 18.97 10.78 26.00
C LEU A 67 18.80 10.23 27.42
N ASP A 68 18.87 8.92 27.62
CA ASP A 68 18.76 8.25 28.92
C ASP A 68 19.98 7.34 29.20
N PRO A 69 21.08 7.89 29.76
CA PRO A 69 22.27 7.11 30.07
C PRO A 69 22.02 5.92 31.01
N ALA A 70 21.03 6.02 31.91
CA ALA A 70 20.69 4.96 32.85
C ALA A 70 20.12 3.73 32.15
N MET A 71 19.50 3.90 30.98
CA MET A 71 18.93 2.81 30.18
C MET A 71 19.97 2.06 29.35
N ARG A 72 21.19 2.57 29.15
CA ARG A 72 22.19 1.95 28.25
C ARG A 72 22.52 0.48 28.59
N PRO A 73 22.76 0.09 29.87
CA PRO A 73 23.02 -1.31 30.20
C PRO A 73 21.82 -2.20 29.90
N VAL A 74 20.61 -1.70 30.15
CA VAL A 74 19.36 -2.42 29.88
C VAL A 74 19.18 -2.60 28.37
N LEU A 75 19.33 -1.55 27.58
CA LEU A 75 19.21 -1.59 26.12
C LEU A 75 20.22 -2.58 25.50
N ARG A 76 21.45 -2.61 26.00
CA ARG A 76 22.47 -3.59 25.55
C ARG A 76 22.04 -5.03 25.81
N ARG A 77 21.37 -5.31 26.94
CA ARG A 77 20.82 -6.64 27.25
C ARG A 77 19.65 -7.03 26.35
N LEU A 78 18.96 -6.08 25.74
CA LEU A 78 17.88 -6.36 24.78
C LEU A 78 18.39 -6.73 23.39
N ILE A 79 19.62 -6.34 23.02
CA ILE A 79 20.18 -6.56 21.68
C ILE A 79 20.09 -8.03 21.24
N PRO A 80 20.48 -9.03 22.06
CA PRO A 80 20.36 -10.42 21.64
C PRO A 80 18.92 -10.83 21.34
N GLY A 81 17.94 -10.34 22.10
CA GLY A 81 16.52 -10.62 21.86
C GLY A 81 16.00 -9.93 20.60
N LEU A 82 16.44 -8.70 20.33
CA LEU A 82 16.12 -7.99 19.08
C LEU A 82 16.70 -8.70 17.86
N VAL A 83 17.97 -9.12 17.93
CA VAL A 83 18.65 -9.86 16.85
C VAL A 83 17.97 -11.20 16.62
N LEU A 84 17.64 -11.93 17.68
CA LEU A 84 16.90 -13.19 17.58
C LEU A 84 15.52 -12.99 16.94
N GLY A 85 14.78 -11.94 17.34
CA GLY A 85 13.48 -11.63 16.76
C GLY A 85 13.55 -11.28 15.28
N LEU A 86 14.51 -10.43 14.89
CA LEU A 86 14.75 -10.12 13.47
C LEU A 86 15.17 -11.36 12.67
N GLY A 87 16.07 -12.19 13.22
CA GLY A 87 16.51 -13.44 12.61
C GLY A 87 15.36 -14.42 12.40
N LEU A 88 14.50 -14.58 13.41
CA LEU A 88 13.30 -15.43 13.32
C LEU A 88 12.29 -14.88 12.31
N CYS A 89 12.07 -13.56 12.29
CA CYS A 89 11.23 -12.92 11.29
C CYS A 89 11.75 -13.21 9.87
N LEU A 90 13.06 -13.03 9.64
CA LEU A 90 13.68 -13.32 8.35
C LEU A 90 13.56 -14.79 7.98
N LEU A 91 13.71 -15.71 8.94
CA LEU A 91 13.56 -17.14 8.71
C LEU A 91 12.12 -17.50 8.28
N ILE A 92 11.12 -17.00 9.00
CA ILE A 92 9.70 -17.24 8.70
C ILE A 92 9.31 -16.61 7.35
N THR A 93 9.80 -15.41 7.07
CA THR A 93 9.44 -14.66 5.86
C THR A 93 10.37 -14.97 4.67
N ALA A 94 11.37 -15.84 4.83
CA ALA A 94 12.36 -16.17 3.81
C ALA A 94 11.73 -16.61 2.47
N PRO A 95 10.68 -17.45 2.41
CA PRO A 95 10.06 -17.82 1.15
C PRO A 95 9.45 -16.62 0.41
N LEU A 96 8.85 -15.67 1.14
CA LEU A 96 8.29 -14.45 0.55
C LEU A 96 9.39 -13.52 0.05
N ILE A 97 10.44 -13.31 0.87
CA ILE A 97 11.59 -12.48 0.50
C ILE A 97 12.30 -13.06 -0.73
N TRP A 98 12.48 -14.38 -0.78
CA TRP A 98 13.05 -15.09 -1.94
C TRP A 98 12.23 -14.82 -3.21
N GLN A 99 10.91 -14.95 -3.12
CA GLN A 99 10.03 -14.65 -4.24
C GLN A 99 10.13 -13.18 -4.64
N MET A 100 10.12 -12.24 -3.70
CA MET A 100 10.23 -10.81 -3.98
C MET A 100 11.55 -10.43 -4.67
N LEU A 101 12.68 -10.99 -4.22
CA LEU A 101 13.99 -10.62 -4.74
C LEU A 101 14.32 -11.28 -6.09
N LEU A 102 13.87 -12.52 -6.31
CA LEU A 102 14.35 -13.33 -7.44
C LEU A 102 13.28 -13.67 -8.47
N ARG A 103 11.99 -13.68 -8.09
CA ARG A 103 10.88 -14.07 -8.98
C ARG A 103 9.94 -12.91 -9.29
N TYR A 104 9.74 -12.00 -8.34
CA TYR A 104 8.84 -10.86 -8.49
C TYR A 104 9.57 -9.71 -9.18
N ARG A 105 9.52 -9.74 -10.52
CA ARG A 105 9.89 -8.59 -11.34
C ARG A 105 8.64 -7.77 -11.47
N SER A 106 8.33 -6.86 -10.55
CA SER A 106 7.19 -5.97 -10.78
C SER A 106 7.44 -5.24 -12.11
N ALA A 107 6.55 -5.40 -13.10
CA ALA A 107 6.40 -4.34 -14.10
C ALA A 107 6.20 -3.05 -13.29
N ALA A 108 6.79 -1.93 -13.70
CA ALA A 108 6.79 -0.71 -12.90
C ALA A 108 5.34 -0.23 -12.66
N GLY A 109 4.69 -0.80 -11.66
CA GLY A 109 3.35 -0.46 -11.25
C GLY A 109 3.35 0.98 -10.75
N ASN A 110 2.15 1.53 -10.63
CA ASN A 110 1.94 2.90 -10.22
C ASN A 110 2.37 3.06 -8.75
N ILE A 111 3.68 3.21 -8.49
CA ILE A 111 4.21 3.45 -7.15
C ILE A 111 3.55 4.75 -6.67
N PRO A 112 2.79 4.71 -5.56
CA PRO A 112 2.18 5.89 -4.99
C PRO A 112 3.20 7.02 -4.88
N SER A 113 2.84 8.20 -5.39
CA SER A 113 3.75 9.34 -5.39
C SER A 113 4.00 9.82 -3.96
N ALA A 114 5.18 9.54 -3.40
CA ALA A 114 5.53 10.01 -2.06
C ALA A 114 5.34 11.53 -1.86
N PRO A 115 5.66 12.41 -2.85
CA PRO A 115 5.27 13.83 -2.78
C PRO A 115 3.77 14.06 -2.61
N TYR A 116 2.94 13.35 -3.37
CA TYR A 116 1.48 13.50 -3.32
C TYR A 116 0.87 12.95 -2.03
N TYR A 117 1.49 11.94 -1.41
CA TYR A 117 1.01 11.34 -0.18
C TYR A 117 1.85 11.80 1.03
N SER A 118 2.00 13.11 1.12
CA SER A 118 2.66 13.81 2.20
C SER A 118 1.64 14.54 3.06
N SER A 119 1.99 14.82 4.31
CA SER A 119 1.11 15.59 5.21
C SER A 119 1.20 17.07 4.86
N ASP A 120 0.07 17.75 4.80
CA ASP A 120 0.04 19.21 4.82
C ASP A 120 0.36 19.72 6.23
N LEU A 121 1.13 20.79 6.34
CA LEU A 121 1.50 21.38 7.63
C LEU A 121 0.27 21.82 8.43
N LEU A 122 -0.76 22.35 7.75
CA LEU A 122 -2.01 22.72 8.39
C LEU A 122 -2.86 21.49 8.75
N GLY A 123 -2.59 20.34 8.13
CA GLY A 123 -3.26 19.08 8.40
C GLY A 123 -3.08 18.55 9.82
N PHE A 124 -2.06 19.00 10.56
CA PHE A 124 -1.92 18.67 11.99
C PHE A 124 -2.97 19.35 12.88
N ILE A 125 -3.49 20.51 12.45
CA ILE A 125 -4.32 21.41 13.26
C ILE A 125 -5.75 21.51 12.72
N LEU A 126 -5.92 21.47 11.39
CA LEU A 126 -7.21 21.62 10.74
C LEU A 126 -7.87 20.25 10.55
N PRO A 127 -9.10 20.05 11.05
CA PRO A 127 -9.84 18.81 10.88
C PRO A 127 -10.11 18.56 9.39
N THR A 128 -10.00 17.29 9.01
CA THR A 128 -10.45 16.80 7.70
C THR A 128 -11.93 16.42 7.77
N PRO A 129 -12.60 16.12 6.64
CA PRO A 129 -14.01 15.75 6.64
C PRO A 129 -14.32 14.46 7.44
N THR A 130 -13.30 13.72 7.87
CA THR A 130 -13.46 12.53 8.70
C THR A 130 -13.66 12.85 10.18
N ALA A 131 -13.36 14.06 10.64
CA ALA A 131 -13.57 14.50 12.02
C ALA A 131 -14.98 15.09 12.22
N TRP A 132 -15.63 14.74 13.33
CA TRP A 132 -16.98 15.21 13.63
C TRP A 132 -17.04 16.71 13.91
N ILE A 133 -16.12 17.21 14.74
CA ILE A 133 -16.05 18.63 15.09
C ILE A 133 -15.19 19.37 14.08
N GLY A 134 -15.75 20.37 13.40
CA GLY A 134 -15.04 21.26 12.48
C GLY A 134 -14.72 20.68 11.10
N GLY A 135 -14.81 19.35 10.90
CA GLY A 135 -14.50 18.71 9.62
C GLY A 135 -15.37 19.17 8.45
N GLY A 136 -16.68 19.39 8.69
CA GLY A 136 -17.58 19.94 7.68
C GLY A 136 -17.33 21.43 7.38
N TRP A 137 -17.07 22.25 8.40
CA TRP A 137 -16.85 23.69 8.24
C TRP A 137 -15.55 24.03 7.52
N LEU A 138 -14.52 23.20 7.73
CA LEU A 138 -13.20 23.39 7.13
C LEU A 138 -12.96 22.49 5.92
N ALA A 139 -13.97 21.73 5.47
CA ALA A 139 -13.88 20.83 4.33
C ALA A 139 -13.33 21.52 3.07
N ALA A 140 -13.77 22.75 2.78
CA ALA A 140 -13.30 23.55 1.64
C ALA A 140 -11.78 23.80 1.66
N VAL A 141 -11.18 23.85 2.86
CA VAL A 141 -9.74 24.02 3.06
C VAL A 141 -9.03 22.67 3.09
N SER A 142 -9.53 21.72 3.89
CA SER A 142 -8.89 20.43 4.07
C SER A 142 -8.94 19.55 2.81
N ASN A 143 -9.90 19.75 1.91
CA ASN A 143 -9.96 19.07 0.62
C ASN A 143 -8.86 19.51 -0.35
N LEU A 144 -8.16 20.61 -0.06
CA LEU A 144 -6.98 21.02 -0.82
C LEU A 144 -5.73 20.23 -0.40
N PHE A 145 -5.75 19.58 0.76
CA PHE A 145 -4.59 18.82 1.24
C PHE A 145 -4.30 17.64 0.32
N PRO A 146 -3.03 17.32 0.10
CA PRO A 146 -2.64 16.27 -0.83
C PRO A 146 -3.03 14.89 -0.30
N GLY A 147 -3.01 13.89 -1.17
CA GLY A 147 -3.44 12.52 -0.86
C GLY A 147 -4.95 12.33 -0.99
N ASN A 148 -5.48 11.31 -0.30
CA ASN A 148 -6.91 11.06 -0.19
C ASN A 148 -7.33 10.99 1.28
N THR A 149 -8.63 11.11 1.55
CA THR A 149 -9.18 11.14 2.91
C THR A 149 -8.82 9.92 3.75
N SER A 150 -8.58 8.76 3.13
CA SER A 150 -8.20 7.55 3.86
C SER A 150 -6.72 7.47 4.23
N GLU A 151 -5.88 8.31 3.63
CA GLU A 151 -4.45 8.41 3.92
C GLU A 151 -4.11 9.63 4.81
N GLN A 152 -5.02 10.60 4.92
CA GLN A 152 -4.86 11.80 5.74
C GLN A 152 -5.02 11.52 7.25
N ALA A 153 -3.98 10.92 7.86
CA ALA A 153 -3.93 10.56 9.28
C ALA A 153 -3.20 11.58 10.18
N ALA A 154 -2.87 12.77 9.65
CA ALA A 154 -2.02 13.75 10.33
C ALA A 154 -2.75 14.58 11.41
N TYR A 155 -4.08 14.65 11.38
CA TYR A 155 -4.87 15.53 12.24
C TYR A 155 -4.79 15.16 13.73
N LEU A 156 -3.94 15.88 14.49
CA LEU A 156 -3.84 15.74 15.94
C LEU A 156 -4.89 16.60 16.67
N GLY A 157 -5.24 17.74 16.08
CA GLY A 157 -6.13 18.73 16.68
C GLY A 157 -5.41 19.67 17.66
N LEU A 158 -5.81 20.95 17.64
CA LEU A 158 -5.20 21.98 18.48
C LEU A 158 -5.22 21.65 19.98
N PRO A 159 -6.31 21.13 20.58
CA PRO A 159 -6.34 20.82 22.01
C PRO A 159 -5.30 19.77 22.41
N LEU A 160 -5.11 18.74 21.60
CA LEU A 160 -4.13 17.68 21.87
C LEU A 160 -2.70 18.22 21.74
N ILE A 161 -2.41 19.02 20.71
CA ILE A 161 -1.10 19.64 20.51
C ILE A 161 -0.73 20.52 21.72
N VAL A 162 -1.67 21.37 22.18
CA VAL A 162 -1.47 22.24 23.34
C VAL A 162 -1.23 21.39 24.60
N LEU A 163 -2.05 20.37 24.83
CA LEU A 163 -1.90 19.49 25.99
C LEU A 163 -0.54 18.78 26.00
N LEU A 164 -0.13 18.19 24.87
CA LEU A 164 1.17 17.55 24.73
C LEU A 164 2.33 18.53 24.95
N GLY A 165 2.22 19.76 24.43
CA GLY A 165 3.20 20.82 24.64
C GLY A 165 3.34 21.24 26.11
N VAL A 166 2.21 21.36 26.83
CA VAL A 166 2.19 21.66 28.27
C VAL A 166 2.84 20.54 29.08
N ILE A 167 2.47 19.28 28.81
CA ILE A 167 3.05 18.12 29.49
C ILE A 167 4.55 18.04 29.20
N TYR A 168 4.96 18.21 27.93
CA TYR A 168 6.36 18.22 27.54
C TYR A 168 7.15 19.28 28.28
N ARG A 169 6.67 20.53 28.31
CA ARG A 169 7.36 21.63 28.98
C ARG A 169 7.53 21.37 30.48
N ARG A 170 6.52 20.79 31.13
CA ARG A 170 6.55 20.44 32.56
C ARG A 170 7.50 19.29 32.89
N HIS A 171 7.59 18.30 32.00
CA HIS A 171 8.36 17.07 32.22
C HIS A 171 9.63 16.99 31.35
N ARG A 172 10.09 18.10 30.78
CA ARG A 172 11.24 18.13 29.84
C ARG A 172 12.57 17.68 30.44
N SER A 173 12.69 17.66 31.78
CA SER A 173 13.86 17.12 32.47
C SER A 173 13.89 15.59 32.47
N GLU A 174 12.75 14.92 32.32
CA GLU A 174 12.65 13.47 32.31
C GLU A 174 12.96 12.92 30.91
N ALA A 175 13.92 11.98 30.82
CA ALA A 175 14.40 11.45 29.55
C ALA A 175 13.27 10.80 28.71
N LYS A 176 12.35 10.06 29.35
CA LYS A 176 11.21 9.43 28.68
C LYS A 176 10.33 10.42 27.92
N PHE A 177 10.05 11.60 28.48
CA PHE A 177 9.24 12.63 27.82
C PHE A 177 10.03 13.36 26.72
N ARG A 178 11.36 13.50 26.87
CA ARG A 178 12.23 13.99 25.80
C ARG A 178 12.25 13.04 24.60
N VAL A 179 12.36 11.74 24.84
CA VAL A 179 12.32 10.71 23.80
C VAL A 179 10.97 10.72 23.10
N LEU A 180 9.85 10.62 23.84
CA LEU A 180 8.53 10.58 23.23
C LEU A 180 8.19 11.87 22.46
N GLY A 181 8.56 13.03 23.00
CA GLY A 181 8.37 14.31 22.31
C GLY A 181 9.23 14.41 21.05
N GLY A 182 10.48 13.93 21.11
CA GLY A 182 11.37 13.84 19.96
C GLY A 182 10.85 12.89 18.89
N MET A 183 10.32 11.72 19.27
CA MET A 183 9.73 10.75 18.35
C MET A 183 8.45 11.28 17.69
N LEU A 184 7.59 11.98 18.44
CA LEU A 184 6.40 12.64 17.88
C LEU A 184 6.81 13.73 16.88
N ALA A 185 7.75 14.60 17.25
CA ALA A 185 8.26 15.64 16.37
C ALA A 185 8.91 15.06 15.11
N LEU A 186 9.72 14.00 15.26
CA LEU A 186 10.34 13.30 14.15
C LEU A 186 9.28 12.71 13.21
N ALA A 187 8.26 12.03 13.75
CA ALA A 187 7.16 11.49 12.94
C ALA A 187 6.43 12.60 12.16
N CYS A 188 6.14 13.74 12.79
CA CYS A 188 5.51 14.89 12.11
C CYS A 188 6.41 15.47 11.02
N VAL A 189 7.71 15.61 11.27
CA VAL A 189 8.65 16.18 10.28
C VAL A 189 8.83 15.23 9.10
N LEU A 190 8.99 13.93 9.35
CA LEU A 190 9.13 12.96 8.28
C LEU A 190 7.83 12.78 7.51
N SER A 191 6.66 12.97 8.14
CA SER A 191 5.37 12.82 7.48
C SER A 191 5.02 13.94 6.52
N LEU A 192 5.69 15.10 6.62
CA LEU A 192 5.66 16.15 5.59
C LEU A 192 6.26 15.68 4.26
N GLY A 193 7.01 14.57 4.23
CA GLY A 193 7.56 14.00 3.01
C GLY A 193 8.64 14.88 2.36
N PRO A 194 8.88 14.74 1.04
CA PRO A 194 10.01 15.41 0.39
C PRO A 194 9.80 16.93 0.24
N TYR A 195 8.55 17.40 0.29
CA TYR A 195 8.20 18.82 0.18
C TYR A 195 7.18 19.19 1.24
N VAL A 196 7.38 20.34 1.89
CA VAL A 196 6.38 20.89 2.81
C VAL A 196 5.21 21.42 1.99
N HIS A 197 4.01 20.93 2.31
CA HIS A 197 2.77 21.41 1.72
C HIS A 197 2.05 22.35 2.70
N VAL A 198 1.51 23.45 2.17
CA VAL A 198 0.62 24.37 2.90
C VAL A 198 -0.56 24.68 1.98
N LEU A 199 -1.77 24.35 2.44
CA LEU A 199 -3.00 24.48 1.63
C LEU A 199 -2.89 23.75 0.29
N GLY A 200 -2.28 22.56 0.29
CA GLY A 200 -2.06 21.75 -0.91
C GLY A 200 -0.93 22.21 -1.82
N ARG A 201 -0.25 23.33 -1.50
CA ARG A 201 0.83 23.87 -2.33
C ARG A 201 2.19 23.53 -1.74
N GLU A 202 3.10 23.08 -2.58
CA GLU A 202 4.51 22.90 -2.22
C GLU A 202 5.15 24.28 -1.95
N VAL A 203 5.65 24.50 -0.73
CA VAL A 203 6.27 25.77 -0.33
C VAL A 203 7.77 25.69 -0.10
N SER A 204 8.29 24.51 0.26
CA SER A 204 9.72 24.29 0.49
C SER A 204 10.09 22.81 0.47
N THR A 205 11.39 22.52 0.43
CA THR A 205 11.90 21.14 0.56
C THR A 205 11.94 20.70 2.02
N ALA A 206 11.65 19.43 2.27
CA ALA A 206 11.70 18.82 3.61
C ALA A 206 12.77 17.72 3.71
N PRO A 207 13.16 17.30 4.94
CA PRO A 207 14.28 16.37 5.15
C PRO A 207 14.13 15.01 4.44
N TRP A 208 12.90 14.54 4.22
CA TRP A 208 12.65 13.27 3.54
C TRP A 208 13.07 13.28 2.05
N LEU A 209 13.34 14.45 1.46
CA LEU A 209 13.86 14.55 0.09
C LEU A 209 15.16 13.75 -0.10
N LEU A 210 15.99 13.65 0.94
CA LEU A 210 17.21 12.85 0.91
C LEU A 210 16.91 11.35 0.89
N ALA A 211 15.98 10.90 1.74
CA ALA A 211 15.53 9.51 1.80
C ALA A 211 14.83 9.09 0.51
N PHE A 212 14.06 9.98 -0.11
CA PHE A 212 13.38 9.75 -1.38
C PHE A 212 14.32 9.40 -2.55
N LYS A 213 15.62 9.74 -2.46
CA LYS A 213 16.62 9.35 -3.47
C LYS A 213 17.04 7.88 -3.36
N LEU A 214 16.73 7.21 -2.25
CA LEU A 214 17.13 5.83 -2.01
C LEU A 214 16.08 4.85 -2.57
N PRO A 215 16.49 3.80 -3.32
CA PRO A 215 15.58 2.91 -4.04
C PRO A 215 14.49 2.24 -3.19
N PHE A 216 14.76 1.96 -1.92
CA PHE A 216 13.83 1.28 -1.01
C PHE A 216 12.91 2.24 -0.24
N LEU A 217 13.35 3.49 -0.02
CA LEU A 217 12.60 4.47 0.78
C LEU A 217 11.69 5.34 -0.08
N LYS A 218 11.94 5.44 -1.39
CA LYS A 218 11.13 6.23 -2.34
C LYS A 218 9.66 5.78 -2.44
N SER A 219 9.37 4.53 -2.06
CA SER A 219 8.04 3.92 -2.15
C SER A 219 7.27 3.98 -0.83
N MET A 220 7.90 4.44 0.26
CA MET A 220 7.21 4.65 1.54
C MET A 220 6.38 5.92 1.46
N LEU A 221 5.18 5.88 2.02
CA LEU A 221 4.24 6.98 2.00
C LEU A 221 4.44 7.84 3.25
N PRO A 222 4.97 9.07 3.12
CA PRO A 222 5.36 9.87 4.29
C PRO A 222 4.23 10.09 5.29
N MET A 223 3.01 10.38 4.81
CA MET A 223 1.88 10.64 5.70
C MET A 223 1.56 9.47 6.66
N ARG A 224 1.90 8.23 6.29
CA ARG A 224 1.72 7.05 7.15
C ARG A 224 2.67 7.02 8.35
N PHE A 225 3.75 7.79 8.34
CA PHE A 225 4.64 7.92 9.50
C PHE A 225 3.93 8.50 10.72
N MET A 226 2.80 9.19 10.52
CA MET A 226 1.96 9.65 11.62
C MET A 226 1.40 8.52 12.48
N LEU A 227 1.36 7.28 12.00
CA LEU A 227 1.11 6.09 12.84
C LEU A 227 2.01 6.08 14.08
N TYR A 228 3.31 6.35 13.91
CA TYR A 228 4.28 6.38 15.01
C TYR A 228 4.17 7.65 15.85
N GLY A 229 3.76 8.77 15.24
CA GLY A 229 3.39 9.98 15.97
C GLY A 229 2.24 9.73 16.94
N TRP A 230 1.19 9.05 16.49
CA TRP A 230 0.05 8.65 17.31
C TRP A 230 0.43 7.69 18.44
N VAL A 231 1.29 6.71 18.18
CA VAL A 231 1.83 5.82 19.22
C VAL A 231 2.60 6.64 20.27
N ALA A 232 3.48 7.55 19.83
CA ALA A 232 4.22 8.42 20.74
C ALA A 232 3.30 9.32 21.57
N ALA A 233 2.29 9.95 20.95
CA ALA A 233 1.30 10.77 21.65
C ALA A 233 0.48 9.97 22.67
N ALA A 234 0.03 8.76 22.30
CA ALA A 234 -0.69 7.86 23.20
C ALA A 234 0.15 7.47 24.42
N MET A 235 1.43 7.10 24.22
CA MET A 235 2.37 6.83 25.32
C MET A 235 2.61 8.07 26.19
N PHE A 236 2.74 9.24 25.56
CA PHE A 236 2.94 10.52 26.24
C PHE A 236 1.81 10.79 27.24
N LEU A 237 0.56 10.65 26.77
CA LEU A 237 -0.65 10.81 27.57
C LEU A 237 -0.77 9.73 28.64
N ALA A 238 -0.51 8.46 28.30
CA ALA A 238 -0.59 7.34 29.24
C ALA A 238 0.37 7.53 30.43
N LEU A 239 1.62 7.92 30.16
CA LEU A 239 2.60 8.20 31.22
C LEU A 239 2.21 9.40 32.09
N TRP A 240 1.67 10.45 31.48
CA TRP A 240 1.19 11.61 32.22
C TRP A 240 -0.01 11.28 33.11
N LEU A 241 -0.95 10.47 32.62
CA LEU A 241 -2.10 10.00 33.40
C LEU A 241 -1.69 9.07 34.54
N ALA A 242 -0.66 8.25 34.33
CA ALA A 242 -0.11 7.35 35.34
C ALA A 242 0.67 8.09 36.46
N GLY A 243 1.09 9.35 36.23
CA GLY A 243 1.85 10.12 37.21
C GLY A 243 1.05 10.50 38.48
N PRO A 244 1.73 10.84 39.59
CA PRO A 244 1.08 11.20 40.86
C PRO A 244 0.25 12.50 40.75
N GLY A 245 -0.76 12.66 41.62
CA GLY A 245 -1.61 13.87 41.72
C GLY A 245 -3.10 13.66 41.36
N GLU A 246 -3.89 14.75 41.34
CA GLU A 246 -5.31 14.70 40.99
C GLU A 246 -5.54 14.26 39.54
N LYS A 247 -6.17 13.08 39.36
CA LYS A 247 -6.39 12.49 38.03
C LYS A 247 -7.63 13.02 37.32
N ARG A 248 -8.64 13.52 38.06
CA ARG A 248 -9.94 13.95 37.50
C ARG A 248 -9.79 14.96 36.36
N TRP A 249 -9.02 16.03 36.58
CA TRP A 249 -8.82 17.10 35.60
C TRP A 249 -7.98 16.64 34.41
N ARG A 250 -7.11 15.64 34.61
CA ARG A 250 -6.35 15.03 33.52
C ARG A 250 -7.25 14.22 32.59
N PHE A 251 -8.19 13.46 33.15
CA PHE A 251 -9.19 12.74 32.37
C PHE A 251 -10.16 13.68 31.67
N VAL A 252 -10.56 14.80 32.31
CA VAL A 252 -11.36 15.85 31.64
C VAL A 252 -10.59 16.45 30.46
N ALA A 253 -9.31 16.81 30.64
CA ALA A 253 -8.49 17.34 29.55
C ALA A 253 -8.33 16.34 28.41
N LEU A 254 -8.12 15.04 28.72
CA LEU A 254 -8.09 13.98 27.72
C LEU A 254 -9.44 13.86 26.99
N ALA A 255 -10.55 13.85 27.71
CA ALA A 255 -11.89 13.75 27.12
C ALA A 255 -12.15 14.91 26.15
N VAL A 256 -11.77 16.13 26.51
CA VAL A 256 -11.84 17.29 25.62
C VAL A 256 -11.00 17.07 24.36
N CYS A 257 -9.79 16.53 24.46
CA CYS A 257 -8.98 16.22 23.27
C CYS A 257 -9.64 15.16 22.39
N LEU A 258 -10.17 14.09 23.00
CA LEU A 258 -10.84 13.00 22.28
C LEU A 258 -12.11 13.45 21.55
N LEU A 259 -12.84 14.43 22.07
CA LEU A 259 -14.02 15.00 21.40
C LEU A 259 -13.70 15.53 19.99
N PHE A 260 -12.50 16.10 19.79
CA PHE A 260 -12.07 16.59 18.48
C PHE A 260 -11.63 15.46 17.53
N LEU A 261 -11.36 14.26 18.06
CA LEU A 261 -10.94 13.09 17.28
C LEU A 261 -12.09 12.11 17.00
N VAL A 262 -13.30 12.43 17.47
CA VAL A 262 -14.49 11.61 17.19
C VAL A 262 -14.74 11.61 15.67
N PRO A 263 -14.88 10.43 15.03
CA PRO A 263 -15.19 10.36 13.61
C PRO A 263 -16.54 11.00 13.28
N ALA A 264 -16.64 11.66 12.13
CA ALA A 264 -17.88 12.23 11.63
C ALA A 264 -18.96 11.14 11.47
N ARG A 265 -20.23 11.52 11.68
CA ARG A 265 -21.36 10.58 11.63
C ARG A 265 -21.45 9.84 10.31
N ASP A 266 -21.20 10.51 9.20
CA ASP A 266 -21.27 9.89 7.87
C ASP A 266 -20.18 8.83 7.68
N VAL A 267 -18.99 9.04 8.26
CA VAL A 267 -17.95 8.00 8.29
C VAL A 267 -18.45 6.77 9.04
N THR A 268 -19.03 6.96 10.23
CA THR A 268 -19.52 5.83 11.05
C THR A 268 -20.76 5.15 10.48
N ARG A 269 -21.64 5.87 9.76
CA ARG A 269 -22.83 5.29 9.10
C ARG A 269 -22.45 4.41 7.92
N ASN A 270 -21.37 4.75 7.24
CA ASN A 270 -20.85 3.99 6.12
C ASN A 270 -19.93 2.85 6.57
N TRP A 271 -19.81 2.57 7.87
CA TRP A 271 -19.20 1.34 8.38
C TRP A 271 -20.21 0.20 8.29
N THR A 272 -20.43 -0.30 7.08
CA THR A 272 -21.26 -1.49 6.86
C THR A 272 -20.38 -2.73 6.78
N GLY A 273 -20.97 -3.88 7.08
CA GLY A 273 -20.35 -5.15 6.70
C GLY A 273 -20.13 -5.21 5.19
N LEU A 274 -19.27 -6.13 4.76
CA LEU A 274 -19.13 -6.44 3.35
C LEU A 274 -20.49 -6.95 2.83
N ALA A 275 -21.10 -6.22 1.90
CA ALA A 275 -22.26 -6.71 1.16
C ALA A 275 -21.78 -7.77 0.17
N VAL A 276 -22.11 -9.04 0.44
CA VAL A 276 -21.68 -10.17 -0.38
C VAL A 276 -22.85 -10.56 -1.29
N PRO A 277 -22.70 -10.47 -2.62
CA PRO A 277 -23.73 -10.91 -3.56
C PRO A 277 -24.07 -12.40 -3.38
N ALA A 278 -25.33 -12.76 -3.59
CA ALA A 278 -25.87 -14.09 -3.28
C ALA A 278 -25.14 -15.23 -4.04
N VAL A 279 -24.66 -14.95 -5.25
CA VAL A 279 -23.82 -15.87 -6.05
C VAL A 279 -22.62 -16.44 -5.27
N PHE A 280 -22.04 -15.68 -4.35
CA PHE A 280 -20.89 -16.10 -3.55
C PHE A 280 -21.28 -16.91 -2.30
N THR A 281 -22.53 -16.85 -1.85
CA THR A 281 -23.03 -17.59 -0.69
C THR A 281 -23.83 -18.83 -1.07
N ASP A 282 -24.58 -18.80 -2.17
CA ASP A 282 -25.65 -19.76 -2.46
C ASP A 282 -25.17 -21.07 -3.13
N GLY A 283 -23.86 -21.27 -3.17
CA GLY A 283 -23.25 -22.48 -3.75
C GLY A 283 -23.26 -22.51 -5.28
N GLU A 284 -23.64 -21.42 -5.95
CA GLU A 284 -23.70 -21.36 -7.41
C GLU A 284 -22.33 -21.50 -8.06
N ILE A 285 -21.28 -20.94 -7.45
CA ILE A 285 -19.89 -21.08 -7.89
C ILE A 285 -19.36 -22.42 -7.39
N ALA A 286 -18.96 -23.29 -8.32
CA ALA A 286 -18.42 -24.59 -8.01
C ALA A 286 -17.11 -24.50 -7.18
N PRO A 287 -16.87 -25.45 -6.25
CA PRO A 287 -15.58 -25.54 -5.56
C PRO A 287 -14.41 -25.69 -6.54
N GLU A 288 -13.27 -25.12 -6.19
CA GLU A 288 -12.01 -25.11 -6.94
C GLU A 288 -12.08 -24.44 -8.32
N SER A 289 -13.20 -23.77 -8.62
CA SER A 289 -13.36 -23.01 -9.86
C SER A 289 -12.42 -21.81 -9.93
N ARG A 290 -12.11 -21.42 -11.16
CA ARG A 290 -11.31 -20.23 -11.46
C ARG A 290 -12.24 -19.09 -11.82
N VAL A 291 -12.32 -18.10 -10.94
CA VAL A 291 -13.29 -17.01 -11.02
C VAL A 291 -12.58 -15.70 -11.31
N LEU A 292 -13.11 -14.94 -12.25
CA LEU A 292 -12.76 -13.53 -12.45
C LEU A 292 -13.94 -12.67 -11.99
N VAL A 293 -13.71 -11.80 -11.01
CA VAL A 293 -14.70 -10.85 -10.51
C VAL A 293 -14.44 -9.49 -11.15
N LEU A 294 -15.44 -8.87 -11.78
CA LEU A 294 -15.31 -7.56 -12.40
C LEU A 294 -16.09 -6.51 -11.61
N PRO A 295 -15.51 -5.31 -11.40
CA PRO A 295 -14.15 -4.89 -11.82
C PRO A 295 -13.04 -5.56 -11.00
N ASP A 296 -11.79 -5.54 -11.50
CA ASP A 296 -10.59 -6.09 -10.84
C ASP A 296 -10.04 -5.19 -9.70
N PHE A 297 -10.92 -4.37 -9.13
CA PHE A 297 -10.62 -3.44 -8.05
C PHE A 297 -11.87 -3.27 -7.17
N GLY A 298 -12.21 -4.32 -6.42
CA GLY A 298 -13.43 -4.35 -5.63
C GLY A 298 -13.24 -5.07 -4.30
N ASN A 299 -14.25 -5.86 -3.95
CA ASN A 299 -14.26 -6.67 -2.73
C ASN A 299 -14.02 -8.17 -3.05
N GLU A 300 -13.37 -8.48 -4.17
CA GLU A 300 -13.20 -9.85 -4.68
C GLU A 300 -12.55 -10.79 -3.66
N MET A 301 -11.52 -10.35 -2.95
CA MET A 301 -10.93 -11.12 -1.83
C MET A 301 -11.93 -11.31 -0.67
N GLY A 302 -12.78 -10.32 -0.43
CA GLY A 302 -13.83 -10.40 0.58
C GLY A 302 -14.92 -11.40 0.20
N PHE A 303 -15.31 -11.45 -1.08
CA PHE A 303 -16.24 -12.44 -1.61
C PHE A 303 -15.64 -13.86 -1.56
N GLN A 304 -14.36 -14.00 -1.92
CA GLN A 304 -13.62 -15.25 -1.78
C GLN A 304 -13.61 -15.71 -0.31
N TYR A 305 -13.31 -14.82 0.62
CA TYR A 305 -13.35 -15.12 2.06
C TYR A 305 -14.75 -15.53 2.53
N ALA A 306 -15.79 -14.77 2.15
CA ALA A 306 -17.18 -15.06 2.52
C ALA A 306 -17.67 -16.41 1.99
N SER A 307 -17.16 -16.85 0.84
CA SER A 307 -17.44 -18.17 0.27
C SER A 307 -16.68 -19.34 0.94
N GLY A 308 -15.88 -19.07 1.98
CA GLY A 308 -15.03 -20.07 2.62
C GLY A 308 -13.78 -20.42 1.80
N MET A 309 -13.30 -19.50 0.96
CA MET A 309 -12.18 -19.71 0.04
C MET A 309 -12.42 -20.84 -0.98
N ARG A 310 -13.68 -21.09 -1.35
CA ARG A 310 -14.06 -22.25 -2.18
C ARG A 310 -13.60 -22.16 -3.62
N PHE A 311 -13.21 -20.99 -4.11
CA PHE A 311 -12.77 -20.76 -5.49
C PHE A 311 -11.46 -19.97 -5.54
N SER A 312 -10.77 -20.00 -6.68
CA SER A 312 -9.54 -19.26 -6.92
C SER A 312 -9.80 -18.02 -7.77
N LEU A 313 -9.33 -16.86 -7.31
CA LEU A 313 -9.36 -15.61 -8.08
C LEU A 313 -8.30 -15.64 -9.20
N VAL A 314 -8.67 -15.19 -10.40
CA VAL A 314 -7.78 -15.17 -11.57
C VAL A 314 -7.19 -13.78 -11.79
N GLY A 315 -5.89 -13.64 -11.50
CA GLY A 315 -5.17 -12.38 -11.70
C GLY A 315 -5.45 -11.31 -10.65
N GLN A 316 -6.30 -11.62 -9.66
CA GLN A 316 -6.78 -10.68 -8.66
C GLN A 316 -6.24 -10.99 -7.27
N GLY A 317 -6.33 -10.00 -6.39
CA GLY A 317 -5.88 -10.07 -5.00
C GLY A 317 -4.91 -8.97 -4.63
N TYR A 318 -4.75 -8.74 -3.34
CA TYR A 318 -3.98 -7.61 -2.84
C TYR A 318 -2.49 -7.93 -2.72
N LEU A 319 -1.73 -7.59 -3.76
CA LEU A 319 -0.26 -7.58 -3.77
C LEU A 319 0.31 -6.15 -3.84
N GLY A 320 -0.48 -5.17 -3.39
CA GLY A 320 -0.25 -3.74 -3.60
C GLY A 320 -0.79 -3.26 -4.95
N LEU A 321 -0.29 -2.13 -5.47
CA LEU A 321 -0.71 -1.56 -6.77
C LEU A 321 -0.05 -2.24 -7.99
N GLY A 322 0.27 -3.52 -7.90
CA GLY A 322 0.93 -4.26 -8.97
C GLY A 322 0.34 -5.64 -9.15
N ALA A 323 0.28 -6.09 -10.41
CA ALA A 323 -0.04 -7.47 -10.74
C ALA A 323 1.21 -8.35 -10.76
N PRO A 324 1.06 -9.66 -10.48
CA PRO A 324 2.07 -10.66 -10.83
C PRO A 324 2.37 -10.64 -12.33
N GLN A 325 3.63 -10.90 -12.68
CA GLN A 325 4.15 -10.90 -14.06
C GLN A 325 3.29 -11.62 -15.12
N PRO A 326 2.67 -12.81 -14.89
CA PRO A 326 1.83 -13.39 -15.92
C PRO A 326 0.64 -12.50 -16.30
N PHE A 327 0.06 -11.76 -15.35
CA PHE A 327 -1.09 -10.88 -15.60
C PHE A 327 -0.64 -9.47 -16.04
N ALA A 328 0.42 -8.94 -15.44
CA ALA A 328 0.90 -7.57 -15.68
C ALA A 328 1.42 -7.32 -17.11
N GLN A 329 1.76 -8.38 -17.85
CA GLN A 329 2.19 -8.30 -19.25
C GLN A 329 1.02 -8.10 -20.25
N TRP A 330 -0.22 -8.22 -19.80
CA TRP A 330 -1.38 -8.05 -20.66
C TRP A 330 -1.75 -6.57 -20.82
N ALA A 331 -1.93 -6.17 -22.08
CA ALA A 331 -2.41 -4.87 -22.51
C ALA A 331 -3.68 -4.40 -21.78
N LEU A 332 -4.59 -5.34 -21.53
CA LEU A 332 -5.90 -5.11 -20.93
C LEU A 332 -5.90 -5.06 -19.41
N PHE A 333 -4.83 -5.52 -18.74
CA PHE A 333 -4.77 -5.54 -17.28
C PHE A 333 -5.02 -4.16 -16.62
N PRO A 334 -4.46 -3.01 -17.08
CA PRO A 334 -4.81 -1.71 -16.51
C PRO A 334 -6.29 -1.36 -16.69
N LEU A 335 -6.90 -1.74 -17.82
CA LEU A 335 -8.31 -1.47 -18.08
C LEU A 335 -9.19 -2.29 -17.15
N LEU A 336 -8.86 -3.57 -16.92
CA LEU A 336 -9.52 -4.41 -15.91
C LEU A 336 -9.41 -3.80 -14.51
N PHE A 337 -8.19 -3.38 -14.14
CA PHE A 337 -7.89 -2.80 -12.84
C PHE A 337 -8.60 -1.45 -12.61
N ASN A 338 -8.72 -0.61 -13.63
CA ASN A 338 -9.44 0.67 -13.54
C ASN A 338 -10.95 0.53 -13.78
N GLY A 339 -11.42 -0.65 -14.17
CA GLY A 339 -12.80 -0.95 -14.56
C GLY A 339 -13.23 -0.28 -15.87
N GLU A 340 -12.30 0.08 -16.74
CA GLU A 340 -12.55 0.63 -18.07
C GLU A 340 -12.90 -0.51 -19.05
N ILE A 341 -13.91 -1.30 -18.72
CA ILE A 341 -14.23 -2.56 -19.42
C ILE A 341 -14.65 -2.29 -20.88
N SER A 342 -15.33 -1.17 -21.11
CA SER A 342 -15.76 -0.74 -22.45
C SER A 342 -14.61 -0.47 -23.42
N ASP A 343 -13.41 -0.18 -22.90
CA ASP A 343 -12.22 0.10 -23.71
C ASP A 343 -11.36 -1.14 -23.99
N ILE A 344 -11.74 -2.31 -23.47
CA ILE A 344 -11.01 -3.57 -23.65
C ILE A 344 -11.30 -4.17 -25.02
N ASP A 345 -10.25 -4.56 -25.76
CA ASP A 345 -10.41 -5.39 -26.96
C ASP A 345 -11.05 -6.75 -26.60
N PRO A 346 -12.25 -7.07 -27.13
CA PRO A 346 -12.93 -8.33 -26.84
C PRO A 346 -12.11 -9.57 -27.20
N ALA A 347 -11.27 -9.51 -28.25
CA ALA A 347 -10.43 -10.64 -28.66
C ALA A 347 -9.31 -10.88 -27.64
N ALA A 348 -8.64 -9.81 -27.20
CA ALA A 348 -7.65 -9.88 -26.14
C ALA A 348 -8.25 -10.39 -24.81
N PHE A 349 -9.46 -9.94 -24.48
CA PHE A 349 -10.15 -10.40 -23.25
C PHE A 349 -10.53 -11.87 -23.32
N ALA A 350 -11.11 -12.33 -24.43
CA ALA A 350 -11.41 -13.75 -24.62
C ALA A 350 -10.14 -14.62 -24.54
N ALA A 351 -9.03 -14.16 -25.13
CA ALA A 351 -7.74 -14.84 -25.03
C ALA A 351 -7.20 -14.88 -23.59
N TYR A 352 -7.38 -13.81 -22.81
CA TYR A 352 -7.02 -13.77 -21.39
C TYR A 352 -7.82 -14.77 -20.56
N LEU A 353 -9.14 -14.79 -20.74
CA LEU A 353 -10.02 -15.75 -20.05
C LEU A 353 -9.63 -17.20 -20.37
N ALA A 354 -9.30 -17.47 -21.64
CA ALA A 354 -8.88 -18.79 -22.10
C ALA A 354 -7.50 -19.22 -21.60
N GLU A 355 -6.50 -18.33 -21.65
CA GLU A 355 -5.14 -18.58 -21.16
C GLU A 355 -5.13 -18.98 -19.68
N TYR A 356 -5.92 -18.28 -18.87
CA TYR A 356 -5.99 -18.55 -17.43
C TYR A 356 -7.07 -19.56 -17.03
N GLY A 357 -7.82 -20.09 -18.00
CA GLY A 357 -8.85 -21.10 -17.78
C GLY A 357 -9.95 -20.61 -16.84
N VAL A 358 -10.43 -19.37 -17.03
CA VAL A 358 -11.54 -18.81 -16.26
C VAL A 358 -12.81 -19.63 -16.54
N GLN A 359 -13.46 -20.08 -15.47
CA GLN A 359 -14.68 -20.90 -15.54
C GLN A 359 -15.93 -20.08 -15.28
N ASP A 360 -15.84 -19.12 -14.36
CA ASP A 360 -16.93 -18.23 -13.99
C ASP A 360 -16.44 -16.77 -14.06
N VAL A 361 -17.24 -15.90 -14.66
CA VAL A 361 -17.05 -14.45 -14.56
C VAL A 361 -18.21 -13.87 -13.75
N VAL A 362 -17.91 -13.17 -12.67
CA VAL A 362 -18.91 -12.47 -11.86
C VAL A 362 -18.76 -10.98 -12.07
N VAL A 363 -19.77 -10.33 -12.62
CA VAL A 363 -19.79 -8.88 -12.84
C VAL A 363 -20.63 -8.24 -11.75
N THR A 364 -20.02 -7.40 -10.90
CA THR A 364 -20.74 -6.72 -9.81
C THR A 364 -21.25 -5.35 -10.23
N ASN A 365 -22.47 -5.02 -9.83
CA ASN A 365 -23.15 -3.74 -10.09
C ASN A 365 -22.81 -2.69 -9.02
N THR A 366 -21.51 -2.48 -8.76
CA THR A 366 -21.06 -1.51 -7.76
C THR A 366 -20.39 -0.33 -8.44
N ASN A 367 -20.69 0.90 -8.02
CA ASN A 367 -19.89 2.06 -8.41
C ASN A 367 -18.50 2.00 -7.77
N TYR A 368 -17.48 2.38 -8.51
CA TYR A 368 -16.09 2.38 -8.05
C TYR A 368 -15.34 3.62 -8.54
N PHE A 369 -14.15 3.80 -7.99
CA PHE A 369 -13.30 4.93 -8.28
C PHE A 369 -12.30 4.56 -9.37
N ASN A 370 -12.25 5.33 -10.46
CA ASN A 370 -11.25 5.14 -11.50
C ASN A 370 -9.93 5.80 -11.05
N TYR A 371 -8.88 4.98 -10.90
CA TYR A 371 -7.57 5.42 -10.43
C TYR A 371 -6.69 6.05 -11.52
N ALA A 372 -7.02 5.84 -12.80
CA ALA A 372 -6.36 6.51 -13.91
C ALA A 372 -6.78 7.98 -13.99
N THR A 373 -8.08 8.25 -13.86
CA THR A 373 -8.67 9.58 -13.99
C THR A 373 -8.89 10.29 -12.66
N MET A 374 -8.81 9.56 -11.54
CA MET A 374 -9.14 10.04 -10.19
C MET A 374 -10.59 10.55 -10.08
N GLN A 375 -11.51 9.91 -10.79
CA GLN A 375 -12.93 10.26 -10.82
C GLN A 375 -13.82 9.04 -10.54
N PRO A 376 -15.04 9.23 -10.00
CA PRO A 376 -16.03 8.15 -9.94
C PRO A 376 -16.35 7.65 -11.36
N LEU A 377 -16.40 6.33 -11.53
CA LEU A 377 -16.87 5.70 -12.76
C LEU A 377 -18.28 5.15 -12.54
N ASP A 378 -19.14 5.22 -13.56
CA ASP A 378 -20.44 4.58 -13.54
C ASP A 378 -20.26 3.06 -13.67
N GLY A 379 -20.11 2.40 -12.53
CA GLY A 379 -19.83 0.98 -12.47
C GLY A 379 -20.98 0.12 -12.99
N VAL A 380 -22.21 0.64 -12.99
CA VAL A 380 -23.39 -0.04 -13.55
C VAL A 380 -23.33 -0.05 -15.08
N ALA A 381 -22.94 1.07 -15.69
CA ALA A 381 -22.75 1.15 -17.14
C ALA A 381 -21.63 0.21 -17.63
N GLU A 382 -20.49 0.18 -16.91
CA GLU A 382 -19.38 -0.72 -17.22
C GLU A 382 -19.72 -2.20 -16.96
N ALA A 383 -20.47 -2.50 -15.90
CA ALA A 383 -20.98 -3.85 -15.67
C ALA A 383 -21.87 -4.31 -16.84
N ALA A 384 -22.78 -3.46 -17.31
CA ALA A 384 -23.61 -3.76 -18.47
C ALA A 384 -22.77 -3.95 -19.75
N ALA A 385 -21.69 -3.18 -19.94
CA ALA A 385 -20.76 -3.36 -21.04
C ALA A 385 -20.02 -4.70 -20.97
N ALA A 386 -19.53 -5.08 -19.78
CA ALA A 386 -18.88 -6.36 -19.52
C ALA A 386 -19.80 -7.53 -19.90
N VAL A 387 -21.04 -7.51 -19.42
CA VAL A 387 -22.05 -8.56 -19.73
C VAL A 387 -22.32 -8.65 -21.23
N ARG A 388 -22.48 -7.51 -21.93
CA ARG A 388 -22.68 -7.51 -23.40
C ARG A 388 -21.50 -8.12 -24.14
N MET A 389 -20.28 -7.73 -23.77
CA MET A 389 -19.05 -8.23 -24.37
C MET A 389 -18.91 -9.75 -24.17
N LEU A 390 -19.13 -10.23 -22.95
CA LEU A 390 -19.06 -11.66 -22.62
C LEU A 390 -20.12 -12.47 -23.38
N ARG A 391 -21.35 -11.97 -23.47
CA ARG A 391 -22.41 -12.64 -24.24
C ARG A 391 -22.07 -12.74 -25.73
N ALA A 392 -21.50 -11.69 -26.31
CA ALA A 392 -21.02 -11.71 -27.69
C ALA A 392 -19.87 -12.72 -27.90
N ALA A 393 -19.07 -12.96 -26.86
CA ALA A 393 -17.99 -13.96 -26.85
C ALA A 393 -18.45 -15.40 -26.51
N GLY A 394 -19.76 -15.66 -26.43
CA GLY A 394 -20.30 -16.99 -26.19
C GLY A 394 -20.36 -17.40 -24.71
N TRP A 395 -20.51 -16.42 -23.81
CA TRP A 395 -20.84 -16.66 -22.41
C TRP A 395 -22.35 -16.51 -22.16
N GLU A 396 -22.92 -17.39 -21.35
CA GLU A 396 -24.31 -17.34 -20.93
C GLU A 396 -24.44 -16.83 -19.49
N VAL A 397 -25.54 -16.13 -19.21
CA VAL A 397 -25.88 -15.70 -17.86
C VAL A 397 -26.53 -16.87 -17.14
N VAL A 398 -25.91 -17.29 -16.04
CA VAL A 398 -26.41 -18.39 -15.20
C VAL A 398 -27.41 -17.83 -14.17
N SER A 399 -27.04 -16.74 -13.52
CA SER A 399 -27.83 -16.05 -12.52
C SER A 399 -27.53 -14.55 -12.57
N ALA A 400 -28.50 -13.75 -12.17
CA ALA A 400 -28.35 -12.31 -12.06
C ALA A 400 -29.29 -11.78 -10.97
N ASP A 401 -28.75 -10.93 -10.10
CA ASP A 401 -29.51 -10.18 -9.11
C ASP A 401 -29.18 -8.67 -9.23
N ALA A 402 -29.63 -7.89 -8.25
CA ALA A 402 -29.37 -6.45 -8.25
C ALA A 402 -27.88 -6.11 -8.07
N ASP A 403 -27.11 -6.99 -7.43
CA ASP A 403 -25.75 -6.73 -6.98
C ASP A 403 -24.69 -7.37 -7.89
N ALA A 404 -25.00 -8.50 -8.56
CA ALA A 404 -24.06 -9.20 -9.43
C ALA A 404 -24.74 -10.05 -10.53
N THR A 405 -23.98 -10.32 -11.60
CA THR A 405 -24.33 -11.24 -12.69
C THR A 405 -23.26 -12.31 -12.84
N LEU A 406 -23.66 -13.59 -12.79
CA LEU A 406 -22.78 -14.74 -13.02
C LEU A 406 -22.85 -15.19 -14.48
N LEU A 407 -21.68 -15.33 -15.11
CA LEU A 407 -21.56 -15.83 -16.47
C LEU A 407 -20.64 -17.05 -16.57
N ARG A 408 -21.00 -17.98 -17.46
CA ARG A 408 -20.20 -19.16 -17.81
C ARG A 408 -20.02 -19.29 -19.31
N PRO A 409 -18.91 -19.88 -19.79
CA PRO A 409 -18.72 -20.08 -21.21
C PRO A 409 -19.59 -21.24 -21.70
N VAL A 410 -20.33 -21.05 -22.80
CA VAL A 410 -21.20 -22.09 -23.40
C VAL A 410 -20.38 -23.27 -23.93
N ARG A 411 -19.11 -23.04 -24.25
CA ARG A 411 -18.15 -24.04 -24.72
C ARG A 411 -16.84 -23.91 -23.97
N ALA A 412 -16.09 -25.01 -23.89
CA ALA A 412 -14.75 -24.98 -23.33
C ALA A 412 -13.88 -23.93 -24.04
N LEU A 413 -13.22 -23.08 -23.26
CA LEU A 413 -12.32 -22.07 -23.78
C LEU A 413 -11.10 -22.74 -24.43
N THR A 414 -10.71 -22.26 -25.60
CA THR A 414 -9.50 -22.74 -26.30
C THR A 414 -8.37 -21.75 -26.07
N PRO A 415 -7.27 -22.16 -25.41
CA PRO A 415 -6.14 -21.27 -25.17
C PRO A 415 -5.55 -20.72 -26.48
N PRO A 416 -5.12 -19.45 -26.51
CA PRO A 416 -4.49 -18.88 -27.69
C PRO A 416 -3.17 -19.59 -28.02
N SER A 417 -2.83 -19.68 -29.30
CA SER A 417 -1.49 -20.12 -29.71
C SER A 417 -0.42 -19.12 -29.23
N ALA A 418 0.84 -19.57 -29.09
CA ALA A 418 1.94 -18.71 -28.69
C ALA A 418 2.11 -17.47 -29.60
N ALA A 419 1.78 -17.58 -30.89
CA ALA A 419 1.81 -16.47 -31.83
C ALA A 419 0.71 -15.43 -31.57
N GLN A 420 -0.50 -15.89 -31.24
CA GLN A 420 -1.62 -15.01 -30.85
C GLN A 420 -1.33 -14.33 -29.52
N LEU A 421 -0.84 -15.08 -28.53
CA LEU A 421 -0.45 -14.54 -27.23
C LEU A 421 0.62 -13.44 -27.38
N ALA A 422 1.63 -13.69 -28.21
CA ALA A 422 2.66 -12.68 -28.50
C ALA A 422 2.10 -11.45 -29.25
N ALA A 423 1.03 -11.57 -30.03
CA ALA A 423 0.38 -10.42 -30.66
C ALA A 423 -0.31 -9.52 -29.62
N PHE A 424 -1.12 -10.11 -28.73
CA PHE A 424 -1.80 -9.37 -27.65
C PHE A 424 -0.81 -8.71 -26.67
N MET A 425 0.34 -9.33 -26.42
CA MET A 425 1.39 -8.77 -25.56
C MET A 425 2.19 -7.64 -26.24
N ARG A 426 2.25 -7.59 -27.57
CA ARG A 426 2.95 -6.54 -28.33
C ARG A 426 2.13 -5.26 -28.48
N GLU A 427 0.80 -5.38 -28.46
CA GLU A 427 -0.12 -4.24 -28.55
C GLU A 427 -0.36 -3.53 -27.21
N ALA A 428 0.34 -3.94 -26.14
CA ALA A 428 0.21 -3.36 -24.81
C ALA A 428 0.27 -1.83 -24.85
N PRO A 429 -0.86 -1.13 -24.66
CA PRO A 429 -0.83 0.30 -24.61
C PRO A 429 0.01 0.68 -23.40
N THR A 430 0.78 1.74 -23.59
CA THR A 430 1.64 2.38 -22.61
C THR A 430 0.85 3.01 -21.43
N ALA A 431 -0.39 2.57 -21.22
CA ALA A 431 -1.44 3.12 -20.37
C ALA A 431 -1.14 3.09 -18.87
N TRP A 432 -0.21 2.25 -18.40
CA TRP A 432 0.23 2.26 -16.99
C TRP A 432 1.02 3.51 -16.60
N ILE A 433 1.40 4.32 -17.57
CA ILE A 433 2.37 5.37 -17.39
C ILE A 433 1.83 6.62 -18.10
N PRO A 434 1.66 7.77 -17.42
CA PRO A 434 1.35 9.02 -18.10
C PRO A 434 2.30 9.19 -19.29
N ALA A 435 1.82 9.60 -20.48
CA ALA A 435 2.64 9.66 -21.69
C ALA A 435 4.01 10.37 -21.48
N ALA A 436 4.07 11.33 -20.56
CA ALA A 436 5.29 11.99 -20.10
C ALA A 436 6.32 11.06 -19.39
N ARG A 437 5.88 10.12 -18.55
CA ARG A 437 6.75 9.11 -17.93
C ARG A 437 7.09 7.98 -18.92
N VAL A 438 6.20 7.62 -19.85
CA VAL A 438 6.48 6.64 -20.93
C VAL A 438 7.66 7.13 -21.74
N THR A 439 7.62 8.41 -22.13
CA THR A 439 8.71 9.06 -22.84
C THR A 439 10.03 9.01 -22.08
N LYS A 440 9.99 9.12 -20.73
CA LYS A 440 11.19 9.02 -19.88
C LYS A 440 11.73 7.59 -19.79
N PHE A 441 10.85 6.59 -19.66
CA PHE A 441 11.24 5.18 -19.66
C PHE A 441 11.76 4.75 -21.02
N ILE A 442 11.07 5.06 -22.11
CA ILE A 442 11.52 4.83 -23.48
C ILE A 442 12.88 5.49 -23.70
N LYS A 443 13.07 6.77 -23.33
CA LYS A 443 14.38 7.44 -23.46
C LYS A 443 15.49 6.75 -22.66
N ALA A 444 15.20 6.25 -21.46
CA ALA A 444 16.17 5.53 -20.64
C ALA A 444 16.50 4.14 -21.21
N GLU A 445 15.49 3.42 -21.70
CA GLU A 445 15.58 2.13 -22.37
C GLU A 445 16.40 2.24 -23.66
N THR A 446 16.04 3.19 -24.53
CA THR A 446 16.77 3.53 -25.76
C THR A 446 18.23 3.84 -25.44
N ARG A 447 18.51 4.65 -24.41
CA ARG A 447 19.88 4.96 -24.01
C ARG A 447 20.67 3.71 -23.61
N ARG A 448 20.09 2.81 -22.81
CA ARG A 448 20.75 1.57 -22.36
C ARG A 448 21.03 0.61 -23.52
N VAL A 449 20.05 0.39 -24.40
CA VAL A 449 20.20 -0.46 -25.59
C VAL A 449 21.24 0.11 -26.54
N CYS A 450 21.27 1.43 -26.73
CA CYS A 450 22.30 2.07 -27.54
C CYS A 450 23.69 2.05 -26.89
N GLN A 451 23.79 2.13 -25.56
CA GLN A 451 25.05 1.93 -24.84
C GLN A 451 25.57 0.49 -24.99
N ILE A 452 24.69 -0.51 -24.91
CA ILE A 452 25.06 -1.92 -25.13
C ILE A 452 25.58 -2.13 -26.56
N ARG A 453 24.88 -1.59 -27.57
CA ARG A 453 25.31 -1.64 -28.97
C ARG A 453 26.60 -0.87 -29.23
N ALA A 454 26.80 0.28 -28.59
CA ALA A 454 28.04 1.05 -28.67
C ALA A 454 29.21 0.30 -28.02
N PHE A 455 28.99 -0.30 -26.85
CA PHE A 455 29.97 -1.13 -26.17
C PHE A 455 30.36 -2.34 -27.01
N ALA A 456 29.38 -3.06 -27.58
CA ALA A 456 29.63 -4.19 -28.47
C ALA A 456 30.48 -3.80 -29.69
N ARG A 457 30.21 -2.63 -30.29
CA ARG A 457 31.04 -2.07 -31.39
C ARG A 457 32.46 -1.75 -30.94
N ALA A 458 32.62 -1.15 -29.76
CA ALA A 458 33.94 -0.78 -29.23
C ALA A 458 34.81 -1.99 -28.85
N THR A 459 34.19 -3.10 -28.44
CA THR A 459 34.89 -4.32 -27.98
C THR A 459 34.96 -5.43 -29.03
N GLY A 460 34.37 -5.24 -30.22
CA GLY A 460 34.31 -6.24 -31.28
C GLY A 460 33.41 -7.45 -30.96
N MET A 461 32.60 -7.38 -29.90
CA MET A 461 31.68 -8.47 -29.53
C MET A 461 30.37 -8.40 -30.34
N PRO A 462 29.77 -9.55 -30.69
CA PRO A 462 28.44 -9.56 -31.28
C PRO A 462 27.41 -9.01 -30.27
N PRO A 463 26.53 -8.06 -30.67
CA PRO A 463 25.56 -7.46 -29.76
C PRO A 463 24.45 -8.44 -29.35
N ALA A 464 24.18 -9.47 -30.14
CA ALA A 464 23.09 -10.43 -29.91
C ALA A 464 23.14 -11.13 -28.54
N PRO A 465 24.25 -11.73 -28.08
CA PRO A 465 24.31 -12.35 -26.75
C PRO A 465 24.18 -11.34 -25.60
N LEU A 466 24.71 -10.12 -25.74
CA LEU A 466 24.57 -9.06 -24.73
C LEU A 466 23.14 -8.51 -24.67
N LEU A 467 22.48 -8.36 -25.81
CA LEU A 467 21.08 -7.96 -25.89
C LEU A 467 20.16 -9.08 -25.43
N ALA A 468 20.45 -10.35 -25.75
CA ALA A 468 19.70 -11.49 -25.22
C ALA A 468 19.85 -11.59 -23.69
N PHE A 469 21.05 -11.37 -23.16
CA PHE A 469 21.28 -11.25 -21.72
C PHE A 469 20.48 -10.07 -21.14
N TYR A 470 20.55 -8.89 -21.75
CA TYR A 470 19.78 -7.72 -21.33
C TYR A 470 18.27 -7.98 -21.35
N VAL A 471 17.72 -8.52 -22.44
CA VAL A 471 16.29 -8.86 -22.57
C VAL A 471 15.88 -9.88 -21.51
N ARG A 472 16.68 -10.91 -21.28
CA ARG A 472 16.42 -11.97 -20.30
C ARG A 472 16.44 -11.48 -18.84
N HIS A 473 17.18 -10.41 -18.54
CA HIS A 473 17.35 -9.92 -17.17
C HIS A 473 16.60 -8.61 -16.89
N VAL A 474 16.37 -7.78 -17.90
CA VAL A 474 15.81 -6.43 -17.78
C VAL A 474 14.39 -6.33 -18.37
N HIS A 475 14.01 -7.21 -19.31
CA HIS A 475 12.69 -7.21 -19.96
C HIS A 475 12.25 -5.82 -20.44
N PRO A 476 12.91 -5.29 -21.48
CA PRO A 476 12.65 -3.95 -21.97
C PRO A 476 11.19 -3.79 -22.41
N TYR A 477 10.62 -2.61 -22.18
CA TYR A 477 9.23 -2.30 -22.58
C TYR A 477 9.03 -2.31 -24.11
N LEU A 478 10.12 -2.11 -24.86
CA LEU A 478 10.13 -2.19 -26.31
C LEU A 478 10.98 -3.37 -26.75
N PRO A 479 10.62 -4.06 -27.86
CA PRO A 479 11.52 -4.99 -28.51
C PRO A 479 12.85 -4.29 -28.81
N VAL A 480 13.97 -4.88 -28.37
CA VAL A 480 15.32 -4.31 -28.60
C VAL A 480 15.59 -4.08 -30.08
N ASP A 481 14.96 -4.85 -30.95
CA ASP A 481 15.11 -4.77 -32.40
C ASP A 481 14.37 -3.55 -33.00
N ALA A 482 13.33 -3.06 -32.32
CA ALA A 482 12.58 -1.87 -32.72
C ALA A 482 13.27 -0.55 -32.31
N ILE A 483 14.32 -0.61 -31.48
CA ILE A 483 15.03 0.58 -30.99
C ILE A 483 16.10 1.00 -32.01
N VAL A 484 15.91 2.18 -32.62
CA VAL A 484 16.88 2.79 -33.53
C VAL A 484 17.86 3.66 -32.74
N CYS A 485 19.15 3.35 -32.83
CA CYS A 485 20.20 4.14 -32.20
C CYS A 485 20.76 5.15 -33.19
N GLY A 486 20.62 6.43 -32.90
CA GLY A 486 21.26 7.48 -33.69
C GLY A 486 22.78 7.29 -33.70
N THR A 487 23.40 7.54 -34.85
CA THR A 487 24.85 7.62 -35.02
C THR A 487 25.34 8.94 -34.42
N LYS A 488 25.65 8.94 -33.13
CA LYS A 488 26.52 9.94 -32.51
C LYS A 488 27.64 9.27 -31.77
#